data_AF-A0A951GIR9-F1
#
_entry.id   AF-A0A951GIR9-F1
#
_cell.length_a   1.000
_cell.length_b   1.000
_cell.length_c   1.000
_cell.angle_alpha   90.00
_cell.angle_beta   90.00
_cell.angle_gamma   90.00
#
_symmetry.space_group_name_H-M   'P 1'
#
loop_
_entity.id
_entity.type
_entity.pdbx_description
1 polymer ?
#
loop_
_entity_poly.entity_id
_entity_poly.type
_entity_poly.pdbx_seq_one_letter_code
_entity_poly.pdbx_strand_id
1 'polypeptide(L)'
;RALERNRFAAGFKLALTPSEYFARQIWCTYIDDFVGVSNRQFIGVDRLMWSSDYPHQASSWPHSQAIVARDFAGASEDDCVKITRGNVAALYGFDA
;
A
#
# COMPACT_ATOMS: atom_id res chain seq x y z
N ARG A 1 -0.49 23.31 -4.19
CA ARG A 1 -1.38 24.29 -4.90
C ARG A 1 -2.85 24.25 -4.48
N ALA A 2 -3.63 23.19 -4.76
CA ALA A 2 -5.08 23.18 -4.44
C ALA A 2 -5.35 23.17 -2.92
N LEU A 3 -4.64 22.32 -2.17
CA LEU A 3 -4.71 22.30 -0.71
C LEU A 3 -4.33 23.65 -0.10
N GLU A 4 -3.18 24.22 -0.48
CA GLU A 4 -2.71 25.50 0.07
C GLU A 4 -3.74 26.63 -0.10
N ARG A 5 -4.47 26.61 -1.22
CA ARG A 5 -5.52 27.59 -1.53
C ARG A 5 -6.81 27.34 -0.75
N ASN A 6 -7.18 26.07 -0.56
CA ASN A 6 -8.51 25.70 -0.09
C ASN A 6 -8.57 25.17 1.34
N ARG A 7 -7.42 24.95 2.01
CA ARG A 7 -7.35 24.37 3.37
C ARG A 7 -8.03 25.19 4.45
N PHE A 8 -8.40 26.43 4.17
CA PHE A 8 -9.14 27.30 5.09
C PHE A 8 -10.63 27.43 4.73
N ALA A 9 -11.02 27.06 3.50
CA ALA A 9 -12.38 27.23 3.00
C ALA A 9 -13.37 26.22 3.59
N ALA A 10 -12.89 25.06 4.04
CA ALA A 10 -13.73 23.98 4.56
C ALA A 10 -14.07 24.11 6.06
N GLY A 11 -13.65 25.19 6.73
CA GLY A 11 -13.95 25.43 8.15
C GLY A 11 -13.11 24.65 9.16
N PHE A 12 -12.24 23.74 8.70
CA PHE A 12 -11.29 23.00 9.53
C PHE A 12 -9.84 23.30 9.13
N LYS A 13 -8.95 23.45 10.13
CA LYS A 13 -7.51 23.71 9.91
C LYS A 13 -6.75 22.38 9.99
N LEU A 14 -6.44 21.81 8.83
CA LEU A 14 -5.55 20.63 8.75
C LEU A 14 -4.08 21.07 8.83
N ALA A 15 -3.30 20.35 9.64
CA ALA A 15 -1.88 20.65 9.88
C ALA A 15 -0.98 20.13 8.76
N LEU A 16 -1.33 18.99 8.16
CA LEU A 16 -0.55 18.34 7.11
C LEU A 16 -1.30 18.34 5.77
N THR A 17 -0.56 18.09 4.70
CA THR A 17 -1.09 17.78 3.38
C THR A 17 -1.79 16.41 3.37
N PRO A 18 -2.73 16.15 2.43
CA PRO A 18 -3.34 14.84 2.28
C PRO A 18 -2.32 13.71 2.12
N SER A 19 -1.25 13.95 1.36
CA SER A 19 -0.16 12.99 1.16
C SER A 19 0.64 12.74 2.44
N GLU A 20 0.87 13.76 3.27
CA GLU A 20 1.56 13.59 4.56
C GLU A 20 0.68 12.84 5.57
N TYR A 21 -0.64 13.09 5.58
CA TYR A 21 -1.55 12.26 6.36
C TYR A 21 -1.52 10.82 5.88
N PHE A 22 -1.65 10.58 4.57
CA PHE A 22 -1.57 9.24 3.98
C PHE A 22 -0.28 8.53 4.39
N ALA A 23 0.87 9.16 4.16
CA ALA A 23 2.18 8.63 4.49
C ALA A 23 2.40 8.43 6.00
N ARG A 24 1.58 9.03 6.88
CA ARG A 24 1.71 8.86 8.34
C ARG A 24 0.83 7.74 8.89
N GLN A 25 -0.37 7.55 8.34
CA GLN A 25 -1.40 6.74 9.04
C GLN A 25 -2.30 5.89 8.15
N ILE A 26 -2.01 5.77 6.85
CA ILE A 26 -2.80 4.94 5.94
C ILE A 26 -1.93 3.81 5.40
N TRP A 27 -2.46 2.59 5.49
CA TRP A 27 -1.91 1.41 4.83
C TRP A 27 -2.95 0.87 3.87
N CYS A 28 -2.49 0.48 2.68
CA CYS A 28 -3.33 -0.03 1.62
C CYS A 28 -3.00 -1.49 1.35
N THR A 29 -4.04 -2.32 1.24
CA THR A 29 -3.91 -3.69 0.74
C THR A 29 -4.20 -3.76 -0.75
N TYR A 30 -3.57 -4.69 -1.45
CA TYR A 30 -3.95 -5.09 -2.81
C TYR A 30 -4.07 -6.61 -2.90
N ILE A 31 -4.70 -7.12 -3.98
CA ILE A 31 -4.92 -8.57 -4.20
C ILE A 31 -4.17 -9.05 -5.46
N ASP A 32 -4.63 -8.60 -6.63
CA ASP A 32 -4.05 -8.80 -7.96
C ASP A 32 -4.01 -7.40 -8.60
N ASP A 33 -2.84 -6.76 -8.62
CA ASP A 33 -2.69 -5.39 -9.14
C ASP A 33 -1.23 -5.10 -9.56
N PHE A 34 -0.86 -5.57 -10.75
CA PHE A 34 0.44 -5.28 -11.36
C PHE A 34 0.69 -3.77 -11.50
N VAL A 35 -0.34 -2.97 -11.80
CA VAL A 35 -0.20 -1.53 -12.02
C VAL A 35 0.08 -0.82 -10.71
N GLY A 36 -0.64 -1.17 -9.65
CA GLY A 36 -0.41 -0.68 -8.29
C GLY A 36 1.00 -1.00 -7.80
N VAL A 37 1.44 -2.27 -7.93
CA VAL A 37 2.78 -2.69 -7.52
C VAL A 37 3.88 -2.04 -8.37
N SER A 38 3.65 -1.83 -9.67
CA SER A 38 4.57 -1.08 -10.54
C SER A 38 4.72 0.39 -10.12
N ASN A 39 3.70 0.97 -9.50
CA ASN A 39 3.69 2.35 -8.99
C ASN A 39 3.98 2.45 -7.48
N ARG A 40 4.45 1.38 -6.83
CA ARG A 40 4.72 1.33 -5.39
C ARG A 40 5.58 2.48 -4.85
N GLN A 41 6.53 2.98 -5.64
CA GLN A 41 7.40 4.09 -5.25
C GLN A 41 6.65 5.43 -5.21
N PHE A 42 5.62 5.59 -6.04
CA PHE A 42 4.74 6.77 -6.01
C PHE A 42 3.73 6.70 -4.86
N ILE A 43 3.23 5.50 -4.54
CA ILE A 43 2.29 5.27 -3.44
C ILE A 43 2.99 5.34 -2.08
N GLY A 44 4.22 4.82 -2.01
CA GLY A 44 5.00 4.60 -0.81
C GLY A 44 5.09 3.11 -0.48
N VAL A 45 6.29 2.53 -0.64
CA VAL A 45 6.55 1.10 -0.39
C VAL A 45 6.15 0.69 1.03
N ASP A 46 6.42 1.54 2.03
CA ASP A 46 6.12 1.27 3.45
C ASP A 46 4.61 1.39 3.80
N ARG A 47 3.77 1.66 2.80
CA ARG A 47 2.31 1.85 2.94
C ARG A 47 1.51 0.82 2.16
N LEU A 48 2.16 -0.07 1.42
CA LEU A 48 1.51 -1.16 0.68
C LEU A 48 1.66 -2.50 1.39
N MET A 49 0.60 -3.31 1.37
CA MET A 49 0.58 -4.66 1.91
C MET A 49 -0.12 -5.60 0.93
N TRP A 50 0.37 -6.81 0.74
CA TRP A 50 -0.37 -7.82 -0.01
C TRP A 50 -1.45 -8.48 0.86
N SER A 51 -2.62 -8.76 0.28
CA SER A 51 -3.70 -9.52 0.90
C SER A 51 -4.27 -10.54 -0.09
N SER A 52 -4.55 -11.75 0.38
CA SER A 52 -5.13 -12.79 -0.49
C SER A 52 -6.64 -12.61 -0.73
N ASP A 53 -7.33 -11.86 0.13
CA ASP A 53 -8.80 -11.73 0.19
C ASP A 53 -9.56 -13.07 0.19
N TYR A 54 -8.95 -14.13 0.71
CA TYR A 54 -9.59 -15.44 0.79
C TYR A 54 -10.78 -15.42 1.77
N PRO A 55 -11.94 -16.04 1.46
CA PRO A 55 -12.26 -16.84 0.26
C PRO A 55 -13.14 -16.10 -0.76
N HIS A 56 -13.04 -14.78 -0.87
CA HIS A 56 -13.89 -14.01 -1.78
C HIS A 56 -13.66 -14.37 -3.25
N GLN A 57 -14.63 -14.02 -4.11
CA GLN A 57 -14.56 -14.26 -5.56
C GLN A 57 -13.35 -13.56 -6.21
N ALA A 58 -12.92 -12.43 -5.66
CA ALA A 58 -11.75 -11.69 -6.11
C ALA A 58 -10.43 -12.21 -5.52
N SER A 59 -10.47 -13.26 -4.68
CA SER A 59 -9.30 -13.82 -4.04
C SER A 59 -8.27 -14.30 -5.06
N SER A 60 -7.00 -14.21 -4.68
CA SER A 60 -5.90 -14.78 -5.44
C SER A 60 -5.79 -16.31 -5.34
N TRP A 61 -6.59 -16.97 -4.49
CA TRP A 61 -6.57 -18.44 -4.34
C TRP A 61 -7.06 -19.16 -5.61
N PRO A 62 -6.43 -20.28 -6.03
CA PRO A 62 -5.26 -20.96 -5.45
C PRO A 62 -3.92 -20.49 -6.04
N HIS A 63 -3.89 -19.37 -6.75
CA HIS A 63 -2.75 -18.93 -7.57
C HIS A 63 -1.94 -17.77 -6.94
N SER A 64 -2.07 -17.53 -5.63
CA SER A 64 -1.47 -16.39 -4.92
C SER A 64 0.03 -16.20 -5.21
N GLN A 65 0.82 -17.28 -5.18
CA GLN A 65 2.26 -17.19 -5.43
C GLN A 65 2.59 -16.72 -6.86
N ALA A 66 1.85 -17.20 -7.85
CA ALA A 66 2.06 -16.82 -9.25
C ALA A 66 1.66 -15.36 -9.52
N ILE A 67 0.55 -14.91 -8.91
CA ILE A 67 0.08 -13.52 -9.01
C ILE A 67 1.08 -12.57 -8.37
N VAL A 68 1.53 -12.86 -7.14
CA VAL A 68 2.55 -12.06 -6.45
C VAL A 68 3.84 -12.00 -7.28
N ALA A 69 4.34 -13.13 -7.78
CA ALA A 69 5.55 -13.15 -8.60
C ALA A 69 5.42 -12.30 -9.88
N ARG A 70 4.25 -12.32 -10.53
CA ARG A 70 3.94 -11.48 -11.70
C ARG A 70 3.91 -9.99 -11.33
N ASP A 71 3.25 -9.64 -10.23
CA ASP A 71 3.05 -8.25 -9.82
C ASP A 71 4.35 -7.56 -9.42
N PHE A 72 5.28 -8.30 -8.82
CA PHE A 72 6.60 -7.82 -8.44
C PHE A 72 7.66 -7.95 -9.54
N ALA A 73 7.30 -8.25 -10.79
CA ALA A 73 8.26 -8.28 -11.88
C ALA A 73 8.96 -6.92 -12.03
N GLY A 74 10.26 -6.88 -11.74
CA GLY A 74 11.08 -5.66 -11.76
C GLY A 74 11.13 -4.88 -10.43
N ALA A 75 10.57 -5.43 -9.34
CA ALA A 75 10.80 -4.92 -8.00
C ALA A 75 12.11 -5.43 -7.38
N SER A 76 12.66 -4.67 -6.44
CA SER A 76 13.77 -5.15 -5.61
C SER A 76 13.26 -6.21 -4.62
N GLU A 77 14.16 -7.10 -4.19
CA GLU A 77 13.83 -8.07 -3.14
C GLU A 77 13.38 -7.40 -1.84
N ASP A 78 13.99 -6.26 -1.47
CA ASP A 78 13.61 -5.47 -0.30
C ASP A 78 12.16 -4.94 -0.40
N ASP A 79 11.76 -4.40 -1.56
CA ASP A 79 10.39 -3.96 -1.80
C ASP A 79 9.40 -5.13 -1.68
N CYS A 80 9.74 -6.29 -2.26
CA CYS A 80 8.93 -7.51 -2.16
C CYS A 80 8.73 -7.93 -0.70
N VAL A 81 9.82 -7.99 0.08
CA VAL A 81 9.78 -8.41 1.50
C VAL A 81 8.96 -7.42 2.33
N LYS A 82 9.14 -6.11 2.13
CA LYS A 82 8.36 -5.09 2.84
C LYS A 82 6.86 -5.24 2.57
N ILE A 83 6.46 -5.32 1.30
CA ILE A 83 5.04 -5.31 0.93
C ILE A 83 4.35 -6.65 1.25
N THR A 84 5.06 -7.78 1.16
CA THR A 84 4.43 -9.11 1.42
C THR A 84 4.48 -9.54 2.89
N ARG A 85 5.34 -8.92 3.71
CA ARG A 85 5.60 -9.37 5.09
C ARG A 85 5.95 -8.24 6.06
N GLY A 86 6.96 -7.44 5.74
CA GLY A 86 7.56 -6.49 6.69
C GLY A 86 6.60 -5.39 7.18
N ASN A 87 5.83 -4.80 6.28
CA ASN A 87 4.93 -3.69 6.61
C ASN A 87 3.80 -4.12 7.55
N VAL A 88 3.22 -5.29 7.32
CA VAL A 88 2.15 -5.83 8.16
C VAL A 88 2.68 -6.26 9.53
N ALA A 89 3.88 -6.86 9.58
CA ALA A 89 4.58 -7.20 10.81
C ALA A 89 4.80 -5.96 11.69
N ALA A 90 5.31 -4.88 11.10
CA ALA A 90 5.52 -3.60 11.80
C ALA A 90 4.19 -2.95 12.25
N LEU A 91 3.15 -3.00 11.41
CA LEU A 91 1.85 -2.38 11.73
C LEU A 91 1.14 -3.11 12.87
N TYR A 92 1.17 -4.44 12.88
CA TYR A 92 0.44 -5.25 13.87
C TYR A 92 1.30 -5.69 15.06
N GLY A 93 2.61 -5.40 15.03
CA GLY A 93 3.51 -5.66 16.16
C GLY A 93 3.87 -7.13 16.34
N PHE A 94 4.09 -7.86 15.25
CA PHE A 94 4.59 -9.24 15.28
C PHE A 94 5.94 -9.36 14.56
N ASP A 95 6.68 -10.43 14.85
CA ASP A 95 7.97 -10.68 14.22
C ASP A 95 7.80 -10.93 12.73
N ALA A 96 8.57 -10.22 11.91
CA ALA A 96 8.60 -10.44 10.48
C ALA A 96 9.15 -11.83 10.22
#